data_AF-A0A7J0D4Y3-F1
#
_entry.id   AF-A0A7J0D4Y3-F1
#
_cell.length_a   1.000
_cell.length_b   1.000
_cell.length_c   1.000
_cell.angle_alpha   90.00
_cell.angle_beta   90.00
_cell.angle_gamma   90.00
#
_symmetry.space_group_name_H-M   'P 1'
#
loop_
_entity.id
_entity.type
_entity.pdbx_description
1 polymer ?
#
loop_
_entity_poly.entity_id
_entity_poly.type
_entity_poly.pdbx_seq_one_letter_code
_entity_poly.pdbx_strand_id
1 'polypeptide(L)'
;MEVEVTVDPQTNTVRAVATGATELRTQDRTHRTGDTERLDAAAASLRTAPATVRVLAATPTHTVYGSEQHRRFRRTRHPVRVLDADGVVRLHAADATVATTTVGEAPELLADLVRNATSYGDGGVRAPALRLLLGTRIADLSGVLEAGPLLALARSELRSRAADEPVVAVVEVRS
;
A
#
# COMPACT_ATOMS: atom_id res chain seq x y z
N MET A 1 37.12 -19.55 -52.36
CA MET A 1 36.28 -19.91 -51.21
C MET A 1 35.77 -18.63 -50.62
N GLU A 2 34.67 -18.15 -51.20
CA GLU A 2 33.85 -17.09 -50.66
C GLU A 2 33.06 -17.62 -49.45
N VAL A 3 32.89 -16.77 -48.45
CA VAL A 3 31.62 -16.66 -47.73
C VAL A 3 31.34 -15.16 -47.63
N GLU A 4 30.09 -14.77 -47.87
CA GLU A 4 29.72 -13.45 -48.38
C GLU A 4 28.73 -12.75 -47.42
N VAL A 5 29.03 -11.49 -47.02
CA VAL A 5 28.10 -10.34 -46.82
C VAL A 5 26.97 -10.48 -45.75
N THR A 6 26.41 -9.45 -45.09
CA THR A 6 26.75 -8.04 -44.71
C THR A 6 25.60 -7.58 -43.74
N VAL A 7 25.34 -6.36 -43.23
CA VAL A 7 25.81 -4.98 -43.45
C VAL A 7 25.72 -4.15 -42.15
N ASP A 8 26.55 -3.10 -42.06
CA ASP A 8 26.29 -1.85 -41.34
C ASP A 8 26.28 -0.76 -42.45
N PRO A 9 25.33 0.21 -42.53
CA PRO A 9 24.71 0.92 -41.41
C PRO A 9 23.21 1.31 -41.62
N GLN A 10 22.82 2.46 -41.05
CA GLN A 10 21.63 3.30 -41.30
C GLN A 10 20.42 3.21 -40.33
N THR A 11 20.52 4.03 -39.27
CA THR A 11 19.49 4.98 -38.80
C THR A 11 18.01 4.57 -38.76
N ASN A 12 17.45 4.55 -37.54
CA ASN A 12 16.15 5.19 -37.30
C ASN A 12 16.23 6.08 -36.05
N THR A 13 16.57 7.35 -36.26
CA THR A 13 16.80 8.33 -35.19
C THR A 13 15.47 8.94 -34.73
N VAL A 14 15.11 8.77 -33.45
CA VAL A 14 14.19 9.69 -32.78
C VAL A 14 15.00 10.54 -31.79
N ARG A 15 15.20 11.81 -32.14
CA ARG A 15 15.86 12.80 -31.29
C ARG A 15 14.86 13.37 -30.28
N ALA A 16 15.15 13.21 -29.00
CA ALA A 16 14.68 14.11 -27.95
C ALA A 16 15.90 14.66 -27.20
N VAL A 17 16.20 15.94 -27.39
CA VAL A 17 17.22 16.66 -26.61
C VAL A 17 16.60 17.95 -26.11
N ALA A 18 16.25 17.96 -24.84
CA ALA A 18 15.99 19.17 -24.07
C ALA A 18 17.14 19.30 -23.07
N THR A 19 18.00 20.29 -23.25
CA THR A 19 19.25 20.40 -22.47
C THR A 19 18.99 20.97 -21.09
N GLY A 20 19.04 20.10 -20.08
CA GLY A 20 19.25 20.47 -18.68
C GLY A 20 20.40 19.65 -18.11
N ALA A 21 21.42 20.33 -17.56
CA ALA A 21 22.47 19.66 -16.78
C ALA A 21 21.89 19.19 -15.43
N THR A 22 22.42 18.18 -14.74
CA THR A 22 23.81 17.72 -14.72
C THR A 22 23.92 16.20 -14.47
N GLU A 23 24.84 15.54 -15.19
CA GLU A 23 25.49 14.25 -14.91
C GLU A 23 24.68 13.12 -14.20
N LEU A 24 24.01 12.30 -15.01
CA LEU A 24 23.78 10.89 -14.69
C LEU A 24 25.12 10.14 -14.70
N ARG A 25 25.70 9.87 -13.53
CA ARG A 25 26.81 8.90 -13.34
C ARG A 25 26.59 8.00 -12.13
N THR A 26 27.05 6.75 -12.29
CA THR A 26 27.09 5.68 -11.29
C THR A 26 25.73 5.08 -10.94
N GLN A 27 25.74 3.78 -10.64
CA GLN A 27 24.56 2.95 -10.40
C GLN A 27 24.22 2.94 -8.90
N ASP A 28 23.26 3.75 -8.47
CA ASP A 28 22.64 3.57 -7.15
C ASP A 28 21.43 2.65 -7.26
N ARG A 29 21.54 1.43 -6.71
CA ARG A 29 20.50 0.38 -6.76
C ARG A 29 19.42 0.57 -5.67
N THR A 30 19.19 1.81 -5.27
CA THR A 30 18.34 2.25 -4.15
C THR A 30 17.62 3.55 -4.50
N HIS A 31 16.90 3.55 -5.63
CA HIS A 31 16.16 4.70 -6.15
C HIS A 31 14.87 4.95 -5.36
N ARG A 32 14.99 5.34 -4.09
CA ARG A 32 13.83 5.69 -3.24
C ARG A 32 13.20 7.00 -3.71
N THR A 33 11.90 6.97 -3.92
CA THR A 33 11.06 8.10 -4.28
C THR A 33 10.95 9.09 -3.12
N GLY A 34 11.11 10.39 -3.40
CA GLY A 34 11.10 11.42 -2.36
C GLY A 34 9.73 11.57 -1.69
N ASP A 35 9.70 12.00 -0.44
CA ASP A 35 8.46 12.08 0.36
C ASP A 35 7.34 12.91 -0.31
N THR A 36 7.70 14.01 -0.96
CA THR A 36 6.79 14.84 -1.77
C THR A 36 6.22 14.06 -2.97
N GLU A 37 7.08 13.36 -3.71
CA GLU A 37 6.70 12.59 -4.90
C GLU A 37 5.83 11.37 -4.53
N ARG A 38 6.11 10.72 -3.39
CA ARG A 38 5.24 9.69 -2.80
C ARG A 38 3.90 10.27 -2.33
N LEU A 39 3.88 11.48 -1.76
CA LEU A 39 2.65 12.20 -1.40
C LEU A 39 1.82 12.54 -2.65
N ASP A 40 2.44 13.01 -3.72
CA ASP A 40 1.77 13.35 -4.98
C ASP A 40 1.23 12.10 -5.70
N ALA A 41 1.98 11.00 -5.73
CA ALA A 41 1.51 9.71 -6.23
C ALA A 41 0.31 9.17 -5.41
N ALA A 42 0.36 9.31 -4.09
CA ALA A 42 -0.76 8.97 -3.22
C ALA A 42 -1.99 9.88 -3.47
N ALA A 43 -1.78 11.19 -3.63
CA ALA A 43 -2.84 12.17 -3.92
C ALA A 43 -3.52 11.90 -5.27
N ALA A 44 -2.76 11.62 -6.32
CA ALA A 44 -3.27 11.19 -7.62
C ALA A 44 -4.08 9.89 -7.52
N SER A 45 -3.58 8.89 -6.78
CA SER A 45 -4.25 7.60 -6.56
C SER A 45 -5.51 7.71 -5.67
N LEU A 46 -5.56 8.72 -4.78
CA LEU A 46 -6.74 9.10 -3.99
C LEU A 46 -7.69 10.04 -4.76
N ARG A 47 -7.27 10.60 -5.90
CA ARG A 47 -7.97 11.62 -6.71
C ARG A 47 -8.35 12.86 -5.90
N THR A 48 -7.39 13.39 -5.14
CA THR A 48 -7.56 14.59 -4.30
C THR A 48 -6.30 15.46 -4.32
N ALA A 49 -6.36 16.68 -3.79
CA ALA A 49 -5.19 17.56 -3.69
C ALA A 49 -4.21 17.07 -2.60
N PRO A 50 -2.87 17.16 -2.80
CA PRO A 50 -1.88 16.72 -1.81
C PRO A 50 -2.09 17.29 -0.40
N ALA A 51 -2.48 18.56 -0.29
CA ALA A 51 -2.81 19.22 0.99
C ALA A 51 -4.01 18.63 1.75
N THR A 52 -4.76 17.69 1.17
CA THR A 52 -5.86 16.96 1.81
C THR A 52 -5.51 15.50 2.14
N VAL A 53 -4.30 15.06 1.79
CA VAL A 53 -3.76 13.74 2.11
C VAL A 53 -2.96 13.82 3.40
N ARG A 54 -3.14 12.84 4.28
CA ARG A 54 -2.43 12.69 5.55
C ARG A 54 -1.64 11.39 5.53
N VAL A 55 -0.43 11.38 6.07
CA VAL A 55 0.23 10.13 6.46
C VAL A 55 -0.48 9.61 7.72
N LEU A 56 -0.98 8.38 7.66
CA LEU A 56 -1.69 7.70 8.75
C LEU A 56 -0.77 6.76 9.54
N ALA A 57 0.21 6.16 8.87
CA ALA A 57 1.22 5.28 9.45
C ALA A 57 2.41 5.13 8.49
N ALA A 58 3.55 4.66 9.01
CA ALA A 58 4.71 4.27 8.21
C ALA A 58 5.39 3.02 8.81
N THR A 59 6.05 2.24 7.96
CA THR A 59 7.04 1.23 8.32
C THR A 59 8.36 1.56 7.61
N PRO A 60 9.48 0.86 7.87
CA PRO A 60 10.75 1.12 7.19
C PRO A 60 10.73 0.99 5.65
N THR A 61 9.66 0.42 5.07
CA THR A 61 9.54 0.13 3.62
C THR A 61 8.22 0.56 3.01
N HIS A 62 7.26 1.03 3.82
CA HIS A 62 5.91 1.41 3.38
C HIS A 62 5.45 2.70 4.05
N THR A 63 4.64 3.49 3.34
CA THR A 63 3.95 4.65 3.92
C THR A 63 2.47 4.59 3.58
N VAL A 64 1.64 4.76 4.61
CA VAL A 64 0.19 4.64 4.54
C VAL A 64 -0.39 6.05 4.50
N TYR A 65 -0.99 6.40 3.37
CA TYR A 65 -1.62 7.68 3.12
C TYR A 65 -3.15 7.53 3.12
N GLY A 66 -3.86 8.54 3.57
CA GLY A 66 -5.33 8.58 3.46
C GLY A 66 -5.87 9.99 3.32
N SER A 67 -7.13 10.08 2.91
CA SER A 67 -7.88 11.34 2.83
C SER A 67 -9.35 11.13 3.22
N GLU A 68 -10.12 12.21 3.26
CA GLU A 68 -11.47 12.22 3.83
C GLU A 68 -12.51 12.64 2.78
N GLN A 69 -13.14 11.65 2.14
CA GLN A 69 -14.04 11.86 1.01
C GLN A 69 -15.50 12.05 1.44
N HIS A 70 -15.89 13.31 1.51
CA HIS A 70 -17.27 13.74 1.65
C HIS A 70 -18.06 13.57 0.35
N ARG A 71 -19.28 13.03 0.43
CA ARG A 71 -20.21 12.91 -0.72
C ARG A 71 -21.62 13.32 -0.30
N ARG A 72 -22.29 14.16 -1.09
CA ARG A 72 -23.69 14.55 -0.83
C ARG A 72 -24.57 13.31 -0.67
N PHE A 73 -25.40 13.31 0.37
CA PHE A 73 -26.36 12.25 0.72
C PHE A 73 -25.74 10.85 0.93
N ARG A 74 -24.45 10.76 1.29
CA ARG A 74 -23.76 9.51 1.64
C ARG A 74 -22.83 9.72 2.84
N ARG A 75 -22.50 8.64 3.55
CA ARG A 75 -21.48 8.61 4.62
C ARG A 75 -20.11 9.04 4.07
N THR A 76 -19.37 9.85 4.82
CA THR A 76 -17.96 10.18 4.55
C THR A 76 -17.11 8.91 4.56
N ARG A 77 -16.26 8.75 3.53
CA ARG A 77 -15.34 7.60 3.39
C ARG A 77 -13.90 8.01 3.63
N HIS A 78 -13.10 7.07 4.12
CA HIS A 78 -11.69 7.22 4.46
C HIS A 78 -10.86 6.31 3.54
N PRO A 79 -10.70 6.64 2.25
CA PRO A 79 -9.89 5.85 1.35
C PRO A 79 -8.41 5.91 1.75
N VAL A 80 -7.74 4.75 1.69
CA VAL A 80 -6.35 4.57 2.09
C VAL A 80 -5.53 4.05 0.91
N ARG A 81 -4.27 4.48 0.83
CA ARG A 81 -3.24 3.94 -0.07
C ARG A 81 -2.03 3.53 0.75
N VAL A 82 -1.44 2.38 0.41
CA VAL A 82 -0.09 2.04 0.87
C VAL A 82 0.82 2.17 -0.34
N LEU A 83 1.85 3.00 -0.21
CA LEU A 83 2.96 3.07 -1.16
C LEU A 83 4.18 2.42 -0.50
N ASP A 84 5.09 1.90 -1.31
CA ASP A 84 6.42 1.49 -0.84
C ASP A 84 7.44 2.64 -0.88
N ALA A 85 8.72 2.32 -0.70
CA ALA A 85 9.83 3.26 -0.80
C ALA A 85 10.11 3.73 -2.24
N ASP A 86 9.61 3.01 -3.25
CA ASP A 86 9.79 3.29 -4.68
C ASP A 86 8.55 4.00 -5.27
N GLY A 87 7.68 4.53 -4.41
CA GLY A 87 6.47 5.28 -4.78
C GLY A 87 5.34 4.44 -5.37
N VAL A 88 5.51 3.12 -5.48
CA VAL A 88 4.53 2.23 -6.12
C VAL A 88 3.37 1.98 -5.16
N VAL A 89 2.15 2.25 -5.62
CA VAL A 89 0.93 1.93 -4.85
C VAL A 89 0.77 0.42 -4.75
N ARG A 90 0.95 -0.14 -3.55
CA ARG A 90 0.83 -1.58 -3.25
C ARG A 90 -0.55 -1.97 -2.72
N LEU A 91 -1.32 -1.02 -2.18
CA LEU A 91 -2.68 -1.27 -1.70
C LEU A 91 -3.62 -0.08 -1.99
N HIS A 92 -4.84 -0.41 -2.38
CA HIS A 92 -6.00 0.49 -2.39
C HIS A 92 -7.04 -0.04 -1.40
N ALA A 93 -7.53 0.82 -0.51
CA ALA A 93 -8.78 0.61 0.22
C ALA A 93 -9.74 1.79 -0.02
N ALA A 94 -11.05 1.54 0.04
CA ALA A 94 -12.11 2.48 -0.31
C ALA A 94 -12.75 3.19 0.90
N ASP A 95 -12.78 2.55 2.07
CA ASP A 95 -13.16 3.12 3.37
C ASP A 95 -12.54 2.25 4.47
N ALA A 96 -11.46 2.72 5.11
CA ALA A 96 -10.65 1.89 6.01
C ALA A 96 -10.10 2.66 7.22
N THR A 97 -10.03 1.96 8.35
CA THR A 97 -9.29 2.39 9.54
C THR A 97 -7.86 1.88 9.46
N VAL A 98 -6.90 2.67 9.95
CA VAL A 98 -5.48 2.30 10.04
C VAL A 98 -5.07 2.32 11.52
N ALA A 99 -4.34 1.30 11.96
CA ALA A 99 -3.80 1.23 13.33
C ALA A 99 -2.38 0.66 13.35
N THR A 100 -1.50 1.29 14.13
CA THR A 100 -0.12 0.85 14.43
C THR A 100 -0.06 0.08 15.74
N THR A 101 0.77 -0.95 15.80
CA THR A 101 0.93 -1.83 16.98
C THR A 101 2.23 -2.63 16.87
N THR A 102 2.62 -3.39 17.90
CA THR A 102 3.68 -4.40 17.82
C THR A 102 3.11 -5.79 17.52
N VAL A 103 3.95 -6.74 17.06
CA VAL A 103 3.55 -8.15 16.89
C VAL A 103 2.97 -8.78 18.17
N GLY A 104 3.47 -8.40 19.34
CA GLY A 104 3.01 -8.91 20.64
C GLY A 104 1.61 -8.41 21.03
N GLU A 105 1.29 -7.15 20.73
CA GLU A 105 0.00 -6.51 21.06
C GLU A 105 -1.07 -6.75 19.97
N ALA A 106 -0.64 -6.99 18.72
CA ALA A 106 -1.51 -7.20 17.57
C ALA A 106 -2.64 -8.22 17.78
N PRO A 107 -2.49 -9.37 18.48
CA PRO A 107 -3.57 -10.33 18.65
C PRO A 107 -4.81 -9.77 19.37
N GLU A 108 -4.63 -8.84 20.32
CA GLU A 108 -5.71 -8.18 21.05
C GLU A 108 -6.31 -7.04 20.22
N LEU A 109 -5.47 -6.12 19.73
CA LEU A 109 -5.92 -5.01 18.89
C LEU A 109 -6.66 -5.49 17.63
N LEU A 110 -6.19 -6.56 16.97
CA LEU A 110 -6.86 -7.12 15.80
C LEU A 110 -8.20 -7.77 16.17
N ALA A 111 -8.31 -8.41 17.34
CA ALA A 111 -9.59 -8.93 17.79
C ALA A 111 -10.61 -7.80 18.01
N ASP A 112 -10.18 -6.66 18.52
CA ASP A 112 -11.02 -5.49 18.74
C ASP A 112 -11.42 -4.79 17.44
N LEU A 113 -10.45 -4.54 16.55
CA LEU A 113 -10.71 -3.98 15.22
C LEU A 113 -11.63 -4.87 14.38
N VAL A 114 -11.44 -6.21 14.41
CA VAL A 114 -12.30 -7.15 13.68
C VAL A 114 -13.72 -7.17 14.25
N ARG A 115 -13.91 -7.16 15.57
CA ARG A 115 -15.27 -7.04 16.17
C ARG A 115 -15.93 -5.73 15.74
N ASN A 116 -15.24 -4.60 15.89
CA ASN A 116 -15.80 -3.27 15.67
C ASN A 116 -16.08 -2.95 14.19
N ALA A 117 -15.40 -3.62 13.25
CA ALA A 117 -15.59 -3.46 11.80
C ALA A 117 -16.27 -4.66 11.12
N THR A 118 -16.81 -5.62 11.88
CA THR A 118 -17.66 -6.70 11.34
C THR A 118 -18.99 -6.10 10.88
N SER A 119 -19.40 -6.41 9.65
CA SER A 119 -20.68 -5.97 9.09
C SER A 119 -21.77 -7.03 9.21
N TYR A 120 -23.01 -6.56 9.28
CA TYR A 120 -24.23 -7.36 9.43
C TYR A 120 -25.21 -6.93 8.34
N GLY A 121 -25.82 -7.89 7.64
CA GLY A 121 -26.84 -7.63 6.62
C GLY A 121 -27.32 -8.91 5.96
N ASP A 122 -28.07 -8.78 4.88
CA ASP A 122 -28.77 -9.89 4.18
C ASP A 122 -27.82 -11.01 3.72
N GLY A 123 -26.55 -10.66 3.47
CA GLY A 123 -25.48 -11.58 3.11
C GLY A 123 -24.79 -12.28 4.29
N GLY A 124 -25.37 -12.23 5.50
CA GLY A 124 -24.81 -12.78 6.74
C GLY A 124 -23.89 -11.82 7.49
N VAL A 125 -23.29 -12.32 8.58
CA VAL A 125 -22.23 -11.64 9.33
C VAL A 125 -20.91 -11.75 8.56
N ARG A 126 -20.19 -10.64 8.36
CA ARG A 126 -18.96 -10.61 7.54
C ARG A 126 -17.85 -9.81 8.20
N ALA A 127 -16.68 -10.42 8.34
CA ALA A 127 -15.48 -9.77 8.82
C ALA A 127 -14.96 -8.70 7.82
N PRO A 128 -14.26 -7.66 8.31
CA PRO A 128 -13.65 -6.63 7.47
C PRO A 128 -12.60 -7.21 6.51
N ALA A 129 -12.20 -6.41 5.52
CA ALA A 129 -11.00 -6.68 4.74
C ALA A 129 -9.76 -6.24 5.53
N LEU A 130 -9.20 -7.17 6.31
CA LEU A 130 -7.96 -6.96 7.06
C LEU A 130 -6.73 -7.20 6.19
N ARG A 131 -5.76 -6.29 6.28
CA ARG A 131 -4.43 -6.42 5.67
C ARG A 131 -3.36 -5.95 6.64
N LEU A 132 -2.25 -6.69 6.75
CA LEU A 132 -1.16 -6.40 7.68
C LEU A 132 0.11 -6.01 6.91
N LEU A 133 0.70 -4.86 7.24
CA LEU A 133 2.04 -4.48 6.78
C LEU A 133 3.03 -5.06 7.80
N LEU A 134 3.88 -5.98 7.34
CA LEU A 134 4.76 -6.82 8.16
C LEU A 134 6.17 -6.81 7.57
N GLY A 135 6.98 -5.83 7.96
CA GLY A 135 8.25 -5.51 7.31
C GLY A 135 8.04 -5.15 5.82
N THR A 136 8.75 -5.85 4.94
CA THR A 136 8.67 -5.71 3.46
C THR A 136 7.40 -6.28 2.83
N ARG A 137 6.57 -7.05 3.55
CA ARG A 137 5.39 -7.74 2.99
C ARG A 137 4.10 -7.07 3.43
N ILE A 138 3.13 -6.99 2.50
CA ILE A 138 1.71 -6.84 2.85
C ILE A 138 1.08 -8.24 2.85
N ALA A 139 0.57 -8.69 3.99
CA ALA A 139 -0.24 -9.89 4.10
C ALA A 139 -1.72 -9.50 3.91
N ASP A 140 -2.28 -9.83 2.74
CA ASP A 140 -3.70 -9.61 2.46
C ASP A 140 -4.53 -10.78 3.01
N LEU A 141 -5.34 -10.50 4.03
CA LEU A 141 -6.20 -11.48 4.69
C LEU A 141 -7.68 -11.30 4.29
N SER A 142 -7.98 -10.41 3.33
CA SER A 142 -9.33 -10.03 2.92
C SER A 142 -10.11 -11.11 2.16
N GLY A 143 -9.48 -12.25 1.86
CA GLY A 143 -10.17 -13.46 1.42
C GLY A 143 -10.99 -14.16 2.52
N VAL A 144 -10.70 -13.92 3.80
CA VAL A 144 -11.40 -14.58 4.91
C VAL A 144 -12.57 -13.72 5.39
N LEU A 145 -13.78 -14.29 5.38
CA LEU A 145 -15.03 -13.59 5.70
C LEU A 145 -15.55 -13.83 7.13
N GLU A 146 -14.98 -14.79 7.86
CA GLU A 146 -15.38 -15.13 9.23
C GLU A 146 -14.32 -14.66 10.24
N ALA A 147 -14.76 -14.03 11.34
CA ALA A 147 -13.86 -13.40 12.31
C ALA A 147 -12.91 -14.40 13.01
N GLY A 148 -13.39 -15.60 13.36
CA GLY A 148 -12.57 -16.63 14.01
C GLY A 148 -11.42 -17.12 13.12
N PRO A 149 -11.70 -17.65 11.92
CA PRO A 149 -10.70 -17.99 10.91
C PRO A 149 -9.78 -16.81 10.53
N LEU A 150 -10.31 -15.58 10.41
CA LEU A 150 -9.50 -14.40 10.08
C LEU A 150 -8.45 -14.12 11.16
N LEU A 151 -8.85 -14.14 12.44
CA LEU A 151 -7.94 -13.93 13.57
C LEU A 151 -6.98 -15.11 13.76
N ALA A 152 -7.38 -16.33 13.40
CA ALA A 152 -6.46 -17.48 13.37
C ALA A 152 -5.37 -17.29 12.29
N LEU A 153 -5.75 -16.90 11.07
CA LEU A 153 -4.81 -16.63 9.98
C LEU A 153 -3.88 -15.46 10.32
N ALA A 154 -4.40 -14.34 10.85
CA ALA A 154 -3.60 -13.20 11.29
C ALA A 154 -2.55 -13.60 12.34
N ARG A 155 -2.92 -14.41 13.34
CA ARG A 155 -1.97 -14.94 14.34
C ARG A 155 -0.91 -15.86 13.72
N SER A 156 -1.20 -16.59 12.64
CA SER A 156 -0.21 -17.41 11.95
C SER A 156 0.84 -16.59 11.18
N GLU A 157 0.45 -15.49 10.55
CA GLU A 157 1.35 -14.54 9.85
C GLU A 157 2.26 -13.74 10.81
N LEU A 158 1.83 -13.60 12.06
CA LEU A 158 2.58 -12.95 13.14
C LEU A 158 3.54 -13.90 13.88
N ARG A 159 3.26 -15.22 13.88
CA ARG A 159 3.88 -16.22 14.78
C ARG A 159 5.41 -16.34 14.69
N SER A 160 6.00 -16.03 13.54
CA SER A 160 7.44 -16.18 13.29
C SER A 160 8.26 -14.89 13.46
N ARG A 161 7.64 -13.82 13.95
CA ARG A 161 8.25 -12.48 14.05
C ARG A 161 8.63 -12.12 15.48
N ALA A 162 9.52 -11.14 15.62
CA ALA A 162 9.90 -10.61 16.92
C ALA A 162 8.73 -9.83 17.54
N ALA A 163 8.50 -9.96 18.85
CA ALA A 163 7.31 -9.42 19.50
C ALA A 163 7.21 -7.89 19.46
N ASP A 164 8.36 -7.21 19.35
CA ASP A 164 8.54 -5.77 19.21
C ASP A 164 8.50 -5.27 17.75
N GLU A 165 8.43 -6.17 16.75
CA GLU A 165 8.38 -5.77 15.35
C GLU A 165 7.10 -4.93 15.06
N PRO A 166 7.22 -3.75 14.41
CA PRO A 166 6.08 -2.89 14.15
C PRO A 166 5.16 -3.44 13.05
N VAL A 167 3.87 -3.43 13.33
CA VAL A 167 2.78 -3.88 12.46
C VAL A 167 1.85 -2.71 12.17
N VAL A 168 1.40 -2.58 10.93
CA VAL A 168 0.25 -1.71 10.60
C VAL A 168 -0.91 -2.56 10.11
N ALA A 169 -2.05 -2.46 10.79
CA ALA A 169 -3.31 -3.02 10.36
C ALA A 169 -4.07 -2.00 9.51
N VAL A 170 -4.45 -2.39 8.29
CA VAL A 170 -5.42 -1.67 7.46
C VAL A 170 -6.71 -2.49 7.45
N VAL A 171 -7.79 -1.90 7.97
CA VAL A 171 -9.07 -2.58 8.23
C VAL A 171 -10.16 -1.89 7.41
N GLU A 172 -10.44 -2.47 6.24
CA GLU A 172 -11.41 -1.95 5.27
C GLU A 172 -12.81 -2.49 5.53
N VAL A 173 -13.80 -1.60 5.59
CA VAL A 173 -15.21 -1.95 5.82
C VAL A 173 -15.80 -2.53 4.54
N ARG A 174 -16.47 -3.68 4.62
CA ARG A 174 -17.23 -4.25 3.49
C ARG A 174 -18.48 -3.39 3.24
N SER A 175 -18.62 -2.85 2.03
CA SER A 175 -19.78 -2.05 1.58
C SER A 175 -20.43 -2.63 0.34
#